data_AF-A0A7S0RPU1-F1
#
_entry.id   AF-A0A7S0RPU1-F1
#
_cell.length_a   1.000
_cell.length_b   1.000
_cell.length_c   1.000
_cell.angle_alpha   90.00
_cell.angle_beta   90.00
_cell.angle_gamma   90.00
#
_symmetry.space_group_name_H-M   'P 1'
#
loop_
_entity.id
_entity.type
_entity.pdbx_description
1 polymer ?
#
loop_
_entity_poly.entity_id
_entity_poly.type
_entity_poly.pdbx_seq_one_letter_code
_entity_poly.pdbx_strand_id
1 'polypeptide(L)'
;MPKAVVIDARAHMLGRLASIVAKQILSGHHVVVVRAEEISVSGGLVRQKMKYERFLRKRMNTNPVRGPFHFRAPSRIFWRTVRGMVPHKTKRGDAALERLKVFEGVPAPYDRVKRMVVPDALQVLRLQHGHRFCKLGDLATSVGWKHQETVKELEAKRKAKSLKFYETKKRLLALRAKAVAQAK
;
A
#
# COMPACT_ATOMS: atom_id res chain seq x y z
N MET A 1 2.71 4.10 22.17
CA MET A 1 2.29 3.64 20.82
C MET A 1 3.52 3.31 19.99
N PRO A 2 3.48 2.36 19.03
CA PRO A 2 4.63 2.01 18.20
C PRO A 2 5.17 3.24 17.45
N LYS A 3 6.49 3.28 17.27
CA LYS A 3 7.22 4.40 16.64
C LYS A 3 6.74 4.70 15.21
N ALA A 4 6.30 3.67 14.48
CA ALA A 4 5.57 3.79 13.21
C ALA A 4 4.67 2.56 13.01
N VAL A 5 3.46 2.76 12.48
CA VAL A 5 2.54 1.68 12.10
C VAL A 5 2.81 1.28 10.66
N VAL A 6 3.23 0.03 10.43
CA VAL A 6 3.43 -0.51 9.08
C VAL A 6 2.20 -1.27 8.64
N ILE A 7 1.58 -0.87 7.54
CA ILE A 7 0.36 -1.48 6.99
C ILE A 7 0.71 -2.22 5.69
N ASP A 8 0.32 -3.49 5.61
CA ASP A 8 0.38 -4.28 4.37
C ASP A 8 -0.86 -3.97 3.52
N ALA A 9 -0.68 -3.29 2.39
CA ALA A 9 -1.77 -2.77 1.58
C ALA A 9 -2.40 -3.81 0.63
N ARG A 10 -1.91 -5.06 0.62
CA ARG A 10 -2.46 -6.10 -0.26
C ARG A 10 -3.96 -6.25 -0.03
N ALA A 11 -4.72 -6.28 -1.12
CA ALA A 11 -6.16 -6.50 -1.12
C ALA A 11 -6.93 -5.49 -0.26
N HIS A 12 -6.38 -4.30 -0.02
CA HIS A 12 -7.12 -3.19 0.57
C HIS A 12 -7.77 -2.34 -0.52
N MET A 13 -8.96 -1.82 -0.25
CA MET A 13 -9.68 -0.90 -1.12
C MET A 13 -9.05 0.50 -1.05
N LEU A 14 -8.55 1.00 -2.19
CA LEU A 14 -7.77 2.24 -2.31
C LEU A 14 -8.32 3.40 -1.47
N GLY A 15 -9.59 3.78 -1.70
CA GLY A 15 -10.20 4.94 -1.04
C GLY A 15 -10.46 4.73 0.46
N ARG A 16 -10.84 3.51 0.87
CA ARG A 16 -11.11 3.19 2.28
C ARG A 16 -9.83 3.15 3.11
N LEU A 17 -8.77 2.58 2.55
CA LEU A 17 -7.47 2.61 3.21
C LEU A 17 -6.95 4.05 3.29
N ALA A 18 -7.10 4.84 2.21
CA ALA A 18 -6.63 6.22 2.18
C ALA A 18 -7.30 7.11 3.24
N SER A 19 -8.61 6.97 3.47
CA SER A 19 -9.31 7.80 4.47
C SER A 19 -8.88 7.49 5.90
N ILE A 20 -8.70 6.20 6.21
CA ILE A 20 -8.22 5.76 7.53
C ILE A 20 -6.80 6.27 7.74
N VAL A 21 -5.91 6.08 6.77
CA VAL A 21 -4.53 6.58 6.84
C VAL A 21 -4.50 8.10 6.99
N ALA A 22 -5.30 8.84 6.23
CA ALA A 22 -5.39 10.29 6.31
C ALA A 22 -5.77 10.77 7.72
N LYS A 23 -6.75 10.12 8.35
CA LYS A 23 -7.15 10.46 9.72
C LYS A 23 -6.01 10.19 10.72
N GLN A 24 -5.34 9.04 10.60
CA GLN A 24 -4.25 8.67 11.52
C GLN A 24 -3.06 9.64 11.45
N ILE A 25 -2.65 10.04 10.24
CA ILE A 25 -1.52 10.99 10.08
C ILE A 25 -1.88 12.40 10.57
N LEU A 26 -3.15 12.81 10.48
CA LEU A 26 -3.66 14.07 11.02
C LEU A 26 -3.78 14.07 12.55
N SER A 27 -3.91 12.90 13.16
CA SER A 27 -3.84 12.68 14.61
C SER A 27 -2.39 12.56 15.13
N GLY A 28 -1.39 12.62 14.25
CA GLY A 28 0.03 12.61 14.63
C GLY A 28 0.72 11.26 14.54
N HIS A 29 0.06 10.20 14.05
CA HIS A 29 0.69 8.89 13.92
C HIS A 29 1.58 8.80 12.67
N HIS A 30 2.74 8.17 12.81
CA HIS A 30 3.59 7.79 11.69
C HIS A 30 3.09 6.51 11.05
N VAL A 31 2.78 6.56 9.76
CA VAL A 31 2.19 5.43 9.02
C VAL A 31 3.05 5.11 7.81
N VAL A 32 3.38 3.84 7.67
CA VAL A 32 4.11 3.31 6.51
C VAL A 32 3.23 2.29 5.81
N VAL A 33 2.92 2.53 4.54
CA VAL A 33 2.12 1.62 3.71
C VAL A 33 3.04 0.90 2.75
N VAL A 34 3.06 -0.44 2.80
CA VAL A 34 3.88 -1.29 1.93
C VAL A 34 3.00 -2.11 0.99
N ARG A 35 3.57 -2.62 -0.09
CA ARG A 35 2.86 -3.39 -1.14
C ARG A 35 1.73 -2.60 -1.81
N ALA A 36 1.98 -1.33 -2.09
CA ALA A 36 1.01 -0.44 -2.73
C ALA A 36 0.55 -0.96 -4.11
N GLU A 37 1.37 -1.74 -4.81
CA GLU A 37 1.03 -2.38 -6.09
C GLU A 37 -0.10 -3.41 -5.97
N GLU A 38 -0.34 -3.97 -4.78
CA GLU A 38 -1.40 -4.95 -4.54
C GLU A 38 -2.67 -4.36 -3.91
N ILE A 39 -2.78 -3.02 -3.87
CA ILE A 39 -4.03 -2.33 -3.51
C ILE A 39 -5.10 -2.63 -4.55
N SER A 40 -6.33 -2.84 -4.12
CA SER A 40 -7.48 -3.10 -4.98
C SER A 40 -8.32 -1.85 -5.22
N VAL A 41 -8.86 -1.72 -6.42
CA VAL A 41 -9.85 -0.69 -6.76
C VAL A 41 -11.07 -1.36 -7.38
N SER A 42 -12.26 -0.95 -6.95
CA SER A 42 -13.52 -1.52 -7.47
C SER A 42 -13.76 -1.15 -8.94
N GLY A 43 -14.27 -2.09 -9.70
CA GLY A 43 -14.42 -2.01 -11.16
C GLY A 43 -13.25 -2.68 -11.89
N GLY A 44 -13.54 -3.23 -13.08
CA GLY A 44 -12.53 -3.89 -13.90
C GLY A 44 -11.47 -2.92 -14.45
N LEU A 45 -10.32 -3.49 -14.86
CA LEU A 45 -9.14 -2.74 -15.32
C LEU A 45 -9.46 -1.71 -16.40
N VAL A 46 -10.26 -2.09 -17.41
CA VAL A 46 -10.62 -1.21 -18.54
C VAL A 46 -11.31 0.08 -18.07
N ARG A 47 -12.28 -0.02 -17.17
CA ARG A 47 -12.98 1.15 -16.61
C ARG A 47 -12.04 2.05 -15.81
N GLN A 48 -11.15 1.44 -15.04
CA GLN A 48 -10.23 2.18 -14.18
C GLN A 48 -9.12 2.85 -14.98
N LYS A 49 -8.64 2.19 -16.05
CA LYS A 49 -7.73 2.75 -17.04
C LYS A 49 -8.35 3.98 -17.70
N MET A 50 -9.59 3.89 -18.19
CA MET A 50 -10.29 5.05 -18.78
C MET A 50 -10.40 6.23 -17.81
N LYS A 51 -10.68 5.97 -16.52
CA LYS A 51 -10.69 7.03 -15.50
C LYS A 51 -9.31 7.69 -15.35
N TYR A 52 -8.26 6.89 -15.34
CA TYR A 52 -6.90 7.38 -15.23
C TYR A 52 -6.45 8.15 -16.48
N GLU A 53 -6.82 7.68 -17.68
CA GLU A 53 -6.58 8.39 -18.94
C GLU A 53 -7.28 9.75 -18.99
N ARG A 54 -8.51 9.86 -18.46
CA ARG A 54 -9.16 11.16 -18.29
C ARG A 54 -8.40 12.09 -17.35
N PHE A 55 -7.77 11.54 -16.30
CA PHE A 55 -6.88 12.30 -15.43
C PHE A 55 -5.63 12.75 -16.19
N LEU A 56 -4.99 11.89 -17.00
CA LEU A 56 -3.82 12.24 -17.82
C LEU A 56 -4.08 13.39 -18.82
N ARG A 57 -5.31 13.54 -19.29
CA ARG A 57 -5.70 14.66 -20.18
C ARG A 57 -5.73 16.01 -19.46
N LYS A 58 -5.74 16.05 -18.11
CA LYS A 58 -5.78 17.28 -17.32
C LYS A 58 -4.38 17.91 -17.23
N ARG A 59 -4.01 18.69 -18.24
CA ARG A 59 -2.76 19.46 -18.30
C ARG A 59 -3.03 20.96 -18.38
N MET A 60 -2.07 21.78 -17.94
CA MET A 60 -2.10 23.21 -18.20
C MET A 60 -1.88 23.44 -19.70
N ASN A 61 -2.74 24.24 -20.34
CA ASN A 61 -2.71 24.44 -21.78
C ASN A 61 -1.48 25.26 -22.22
N THR A 62 -1.11 26.29 -21.45
CA THR A 62 0.00 27.19 -21.77
C THR A 62 1.36 26.54 -21.56
N ASN A 63 1.59 25.91 -20.41
CA ASN A 63 2.83 25.20 -20.10
C ASN A 63 2.54 23.92 -19.30
N PRO A 64 2.58 22.73 -19.94
CA PRO A 64 2.31 21.46 -19.28
C PRO A 64 3.21 21.16 -18.08
N VAL A 65 4.43 21.72 -18.02
CA VAL A 65 5.39 21.49 -16.92
C VAL A 65 4.90 22.12 -15.61
N ARG A 66 4.18 23.24 -15.67
CA ARG A 66 3.61 23.93 -14.50
C ARG A 66 2.26 23.35 -14.07
N GLY A 67 1.69 22.45 -14.87
CA GLY A 67 0.39 21.85 -14.64
C GLY A 67 0.38 20.73 -13.59
N PRO A 68 -0.74 19.99 -13.50
CA PRO A 68 -0.83 18.83 -12.63
C PRO A 68 0.20 17.75 -13.00
N PHE A 69 0.94 17.27 -12.00
CA PHE A 69 1.82 16.11 -12.17
C PHE A 69 1.03 14.80 -12.13
N HIS A 70 1.29 13.96 -13.14
CA HIS A 70 0.69 12.65 -13.27
C HIS A 70 1.68 11.59 -12.80
N PHE A 71 1.52 11.04 -11.60
CA PHE A 71 2.43 10.00 -11.12
C PHE A 71 1.91 8.61 -11.44
N ARG A 72 2.73 7.79 -12.11
CA ARG A 72 2.35 6.46 -12.61
C ARG A 72 2.56 5.35 -11.58
N ALA A 73 3.50 5.54 -10.65
CA ALA A 73 3.85 4.55 -9.64
C ALA A 73 2.69 4.30 -8.63
N PRO A 74 2.35 3.05 -8.27
CA PRO A 74 1.28 2.73 -7.31
C PRO A 74 1.39 3.49 -5.98
N SER A 75 2.60 3.63 -5.44
CA SER A 75 2.86 4.37 -4.20
C SER A 75 2.42 5.82 -4.31
N ARG A 76 2.73 6.47 -5.43
CA ARG A 76 2.39 7.87 -5.70
C ARG A 76 0.92 8.06 -6.04
N ILE A 77 0.25 7.07 -6.64
CA ILE A 77 -1.19 7.09 -6.82
C ILE A 77 -1.89 7.04 -5.46
N PHE A 78 -1.47 6.13 -4.57
CA PHE A 78 -1.99 6.05 -3.21
C PHE A 78 -1.70 7.34 -2.42
N TRP A 79 -0.47 7.84 -2.45
CA TRP A 79 -0.08 9.09 -1.80
C TRP A 79 -0.90 10.28 -2.30
N ARG A 80 -1.15 10.40 -3.61
CA ARG A 80 -2.00 11.47 -4.17
C ARG A 80 -3.45 11.35 -3.67
N THR A 81 -3.94 10.13 -3.50
CA THR A 81 -5.27 9.87 -2.94
C THR A 81 -5.36 10.32 -1.48
N VAL A 82 -4.36 9.97 -0.66
CA VAL A 82 -4.28 10.43 0.74
C VAL A 82 -4.13 11.95 0.83
N ARG A 83 -3.25 12.56 0.01
CA ARG A 83 -3.08 14.01 -0.08
C ARG A 83 -4.38 14.74 -0.42
N GLY A 84 -5.25 14.14 -1.23
CA GLY A 84 -6.58 14.69 -1.53
C GLY A 84 -7.52 14.73 -0.32
N MET A 85 -7.25 13.93 0.71
CA MET A 85 -8.03 13.85 1.96
C MET A 85 -7.38 14.61 3.13
N VAL A 86 -6.27 15.31 2.89
CA VAL A 86 -5.51 16.09 3.88
C VAL A 86 -5.46 17.56 3.45
N PRO A 87 -5.59 18.54 4.37
CA PRO A 87 -5.43 19.98 4.08
C PRO A 87 -3.97 20.35 3.81
N HIS A 88 -3.39 19.79 2.74
CA HIS A 88 -1.95 19.78 2.41
C HIS A 88 -1.36 21.15 2.04
N LYS A 89 -2.18 22.21 1.94
CA LYS A 89 -1.69 23.58 1.76
C LYS A 89 -1.35 24.25 3.09
N THR A 90 -1.79 23.68 4.21
CA THR A 90 -1.50 24.19 5.56
C THR A 90 -0.25 23.53 6.12
N LYS A 91 0.46 24.21 7.03
CA LYS A 91 1.64 23.66 7.71
C LYS A 91 1.33 22.35 8.45
N ARG A 92 0.15 22.27 9.10
CA ARG A 92 -0.32 21.04 9.75
C ARG A 92 -0.51 19.88 8.77
N GLY A 93 -1.10 20.16 7.61
CA GLY A 93 -1.33 19.13 6.59
C GLY A 93 -0.05 18.66 5.92
N ASP A 94 0.91 19.56 5.71
CA ASP A 94 2.24 19.25 5.20
C ASP A 94 2.99 18.33 6.18
N ALA A 95 3.06 18.72 7.46
CA ALA A 95 3.62 17.89 8.52
C ALA A 95 2.90 16.53 8.67
N ALA A 96 1.61 16.44 8.36
CA ALA A 96 0.90 15.16 8.34
C ALA A 96 1.33 14.27 7.17
N LEU A 97 1.59 14.84 5.99
CA LEU A 97 2.07 14.08 4.84
C LEU A 97 3.51 13.58 5.03
N GLU A 98 4.36 14.30 5.76
CA GLU A 98 5.70 13.83 6.14
C GLU A 98 5.68 12.57 7.01
N ARG A 99 4.62 12.38 7.80
CA ARG A 99 4.42 11.17 8.61
C ARG A 99 4.05 9.94 7.80
N LEU A 100 3.62 10.12 6.53
CA LEU A 100 3.22 9.05 5.63
C LEU A 100 4.39 8.62 4.74
N LYS A 101 4.72 7.33 4.76
CA LYS A 101 5.61 6.72 3.75
C LYS A 101 4.86 5.62 3.00
N VAL A 102 5.07 5.52 1.69
CA VAL A 102 4.38 4.55 0.84
C VAL A 102 5.39 3.88 -0.09
N PHE A 103 5.34 2.56 -0.18
CA PHE A 103 6.27 1.77 -0.99
C PHE A 103 5.54 0.70 -1.81
N GLU A 104 6.05 0.44 -3.01
CA GLU A 104 5.83 -0.81 -3.72
C GLU A 104 6.71 -1.92 -3.13
N GLY A 105 6.16 -3.13 -2.99
CA GLY A 105 6.81 -4.23 -2.26
C GLY A 105 7.05 -3.91 -0.78
N VAL A 106 7.89 -4.71 -0.12
CA VAL A 106 8.30 -4.49 1.28
C VAL A 106 9.82 -4.29 1.37
N PRO A 107 10.30 -3.03 1.29
CA PRO A 107 11.73 -2.75 1.38
C PRO A 107 12.25 -2.89 2.83
N ALA A 108 13.57 -3.08 2.98
CA ALA A 108 14.23 -2.88 4.25
C ALA A 108 14.08 -1.40 4.69
N PRO A 109 13.81 -1.09 5.96
CA PRO A 109 13.82 -1.97 7.15
C PRO A 109 12.46 -2.62 7.50
N TYR A 110 11.43 -2.48 6.66
CA TYR A 110 10.05 -2.90 6.99
C TYR A 110 9.77 -4.39 6.73
N ASP A 111 10.70 -5.10 6.11
CA ASP A 111 10.63 -6.53 5.82
C ASP A 111 10.64 -7.39 7.10
N ARG A 112 11.33 -6.92 8.14
CA ARG A 112 11.44 -7.59 9.46
C ARG A 112 10.41 -7.10 10.48
N VAL A 113 9.74 -5.99 10.20
CA VAL A 113 8.75 -5.38 11.10
C VAL A 113 7.40 -6.08 10.94
N LYS A 114 6.67 -6.25 12.05
CA LYS A 114 5.30 -6.78 12.00
C LYS A 114 4.40 -5.79 11.24
N ARG A 115 3.81 -6.28 10.15
CA ARG A 115 2.85 -5.52 9.35
C ARG A 115 1.44 -5.76 9.87
N MET A 116 0.67 -4.69 9.92
CA MET A 116 -0.72 -4.64 10.31
C MET A 116 -1.64 -4.61 9.08
N VAL A 117 -2.91 -4.90 9.31
CA VAL A 117 -3.97 -4.88 8.29
C VAL A 117 -5.08 -3.99 8.82
N VAL A 118 -5.83 -3.34 7.93
CA VAL A 118 -6.99 -2.52 8.26
C VAL A 118 -8.25 -3.27 7.80
N PRO A 119 -8.95 -3.99 8.70
CA PRO A 119 -10.09 -4.83 8.33
C PRO A 119 -11.17 -4.05 7.57
N ASP A 120 -11.45 -2.81 7.99
CA ASP A 120 -12.45 -1.96 7.37
C ASP A 120 -12.16 -1.55 5.93
N ALA A 121 -10.93 -1.76 5.47
CA ALA A 121 -10.53 -1.50 4.11
C ALA A 121 -10.29 -2.78 3.30
N LEU A 122 -10.40 -3.98 3.88
CA LEU A 122 -10.17 -5.22 3.14
C LEU A 122 -11.22 -5.45 2.05
N GLN A 123 -10.76 -5.71 0.84
CA GLN A 123 -11.59 -5.97 -0.32
C GLN A 123 -12.58 -7.11 -0.07
N VAL A 124 -12.14 -8.22 0.54
CA VAL A 124 -12.98 -9.39 0.81
C VAL A 124 -14.19 -9.05 1.72
N LEU A 125 -14.05 -8.06 2.59
CA LEU A 125 -15.11 -7.62 3.49
C LEU A 125 -15.96 -6.48 2.89
N ARG A 126 -15.42 -5.74 1.91
CA ARG A 126 -16.03 -4.50 1.41
C ARG A 126 -16.57 -4.59 0.00
N LEU A 127 -16.20 -5.60 -0.76
CA LEU A 127 -16.69 -5.84 -2.12
C LEU A 127 -17.49 -7.13 -2.13
N GLN A 128 -18.74 -7.06 -2.59
CA GLN A 128 -19.59 -8.24 -2.74
C GLN A 128 -18.97 -9.22 -3.75
N HIS A 129 -19.17 -10.51 -3.51
CA HIS A 129 -18.69 -11.57 -4.37
C HIS A 129 -19.20 -11.38 -5.82
N GLY A 130 -18.38 -11.72 -6.82
CA GLY A 130 -18.70 -11.55 -8.23
C GLY A 130 -18.42 -10.15 -8.81
N HIS A 131 -18.26 -9.12 -7.97
CA HIS A 131 -17.91 -7.79 -8.48
C HIS A 131 -16.45 -7.71 -8.93
N ARG A 132 -16.23 -7.18 -10.14
CA ARG A 132 -14.89 -6.97 -10.69
C ARG A 132 -14.12 -5.91 -9.91
N PHE A 133 -12.82 -6.12 -9.79
CA PHE A 133 -11.84 -5.20 -9.24
C PHE A 133 -10.55 -5.29 -10.08
N CYS A 134 -9.66 -4.32 -9.92
CA CYS A 134 -8.31 -4.38 -10.47
C CYS A 134 -7.28 -4.09 -9.37
N LYS A 135 -6.07 -4.63 -9.54
CA LYS A 135 -4.93 -4.27 -8.69
C LYS A 135 -4.32 -2.96 -9.19
N LEU A 136 -3.79 -2.18 -8.26
CA LEU A 136 -3.20 -0.87 -8.54
C LEU A 136 -1.93 -1.00 -9.39
N GLY A 137 -1.16 -2.08 -9.21
CA GLY A 137 0.00 -2.42 -10.03
C GLY A 137 -0.37 -2.62 -11.50
N ASP A 138 -1.42 -3.39 -11.79
CA ASP A 138 -1.86 -3.64 -13.17
C ASP A 138 -2.36 -2.35 -13.84
N LEU A 139 -3.10 -1.52 -13.09
CA LEU A 139 -3.51 -0.19 -13.54
C LEU A 139 -2.28 0.68 -13.82
N ALA A 140 -1.34 0.76 -12.88
CA ALA A 140 -0.13 1.57 -12.99
C ALA A 140 0.72 1.17 -14.21
N THR A 141 0.92 -0.12 -14.45
CA THR A 141 1.64 -0.63 -15.62
C THR A 141 0.94 -0.23 -16.92
N SER A 142 -0.39 -0.36 -16.97
CA SER A 142 -1.16 0.01 -18.16
C SER A 142 -1.08 1.51 -18.53
N VAL A 143 -0.65 2.36 -17.59
CA VAL A 143 -0.49 3.82 -17.78
C VAL A 143 0.98 4.28 -17.70
N GLY A 144 1.93 3.35 -17.74
CA GLY A 144 3.36 3.63 -17.94
C GLY A 144 4.27 3.44 -16.72
N TRP A 145 3.87 2.70 -15.68
CA TRP A 145 4.81 2.27 -14.64
C TRP A 145 5.67 1.10 -15.13
N LYS A 146 7.01 1.25 -15.04
CA LYS A 146 7.98 0.33 -15.67
C LYS A 146 8.53 -0.75 -14.75
N HIS A 147 8.32 -0.65 -13.43
CA HIS A 147 9.05 -1.46 -12.44
C HIS A 147 8.24 -2.65 -11.90
N GLN A 148 7.11 -3.01 -12.51
CA GLN A 148 6.26 -4.10 -12.01
C GLN A 148 7.03 -5.43 -11.92
N GLU A 149 7.78 -5.79 -12.95
CA GLU A 149 8.55 -7.05 -12.98
C GLU A 149 9.69 -7.05 -11.96
N THR A 150 10.41 -5.93 -11.83
CA THR A 150 11.45 -5.78 -10.81
C THR A 150 10.89 -5.95 -9.40
N VAL A 151 9.74 -5.34 -9.10
CA VAL A 151 9.09 -5.50 -7.79
C VAL A 151 8.63 -6.94 -7.56
N LYS A 152 8.08 -7.61 -8.57
CA LYS A 152 7.69 -9.04 -8.48
C LYS A 152 8.89 -9.93 -8.15
N GLU A 153 10.03 -9.72 -8.81
CA GLU A 153 11.26 -10.48 -8.57
C GLU A 153 11.78 -10.28 -7.13
N LEU A 154 11.84 -9.03 -6.67
CA LEU A 154 12.28 -8.70 -5.31
C LEU A 154 11.33 -9.26 -4.25
N GLU A 155 10.01 -9.20 -4.47
CA GLU A 155 9.03 -9.82 -3.58
C GLU A 155 9.12 -11.35 -3.56
N ALA A 156 9.46 -12.00 -4.68
CA ALA A 156 9.72 -13.43 -4.71
C ALA A 156 10.93 -13.80 -3.85
N LYS A 157 12.04 -13.07 -4.00
CA LYS A 157 13.24 -13.22 -3.16
C LYS A 157 12.92 -13.02 -1.67
N ARG A 158 12.13 -11.99 -1.34
CA ARG A 158 11.70 -11.71 0.04
C ARG A 158 10.82 -12.83 0.60
N LYS A 159 9.87 -13.36 -0.16
CA LYS A 159 8.99 -14.47 0.25
C LYS A 159 9.78 -15.75 0.51
N ALA A 160 10.77 -16.06 -0.33
CA ALA A 160 11.66 -17.21 -0.11
C ALA A 160 12.44 -17.09 1.22
N LYS A 161 12.98 -15.91 1.54
CA LYS A 161 13.64 -15.64 2.84
C LYS A 161 12.65 -15.74 4.00
N SER A 162 11.43 -15.22 3.83
CA SER A 162 10.38 -15.26 4.84
C SER A 162 9.89 -16.68 5.14
N LEU A 163 9.86 -17.56 4.13
CA LEU A 163 9.49 -18.96 4.30
C LEU A 163 10.51 -19.70 5.17
N LYS A 164 11.81 -19.56 4.84
CA LYS A 164 12.90 -20.12 5.66
C LYS A 164 12.81 -19.68 7.12
N PHE A 165 12.61 -18.38 7.34
CA PHE A 165 12.43 -17.83 8.70
C PHE A 165 11.21 -18.47 9.42
N TYR A 166 10.09 -18.63 8.72
CA TYR A 166 8.89 -19.21 9.30
C TYR A 166 9.05 -20.69 9.67
N GLU A 167 9.70 -21.48 8.83
CA GLU A 167 10.00 -22.90 9.09
C GLU A 167 10.89 -23.06 10.33
N THR A 168 11.96 -22.27 10.43
CA THR A 168 12.81 -22.24 11.62
C THR A 168 12.00 -21.84 12.87
N LYS A 169 11.17 -20.78 12.76
CA LYS A 169 10.32 -20.33 13.87
C LYS A 169 9.32 -21.42 14.29
N LYS A 170 8.69 -22.11 13.35
CA LYS A 170 7.73 -23.20 13.62
C LYS A 170 8.41 -24.36 14.37
N ARG A 171 9.61 -24.76 13.94
CA ARG A 171 10.41 -25.79 14.63
C ARG A 171 10.75 -25.38 16.06
N LEU A 172 11.21 -24.14 16.27
CA LEU A 172 11.54 -23.62 17.60
C LEU A 172 10.31 -23.54 18.52
N LEU A 173 9.16 -23.12 18.00
CA LEU A 173 7.91 -23.08 18.77
C LEU A 173 7.45 -24.49 19.19
N ALA A 174 7.59 -25.48 18.32
CA ALA A 174 7.26 -26.87 18.65
C ALA A 174 8.19 -27.43 19.74
N LEU A 175 9.49 -27.15 19.66
CA LEU A 175 10.45 -27.53 20.71
C LEU A 175 10.13 -26.86 22.05
N ARG A 176 9.80 -25.56 22.03
CA ARG A 176 9.38 -24.82 23.22
C ARG A 176 8.11 -25.41 23.84
N ALA A 177 7.13 -25.79 23.03
CA ALA A 177 5.89 -26.40 23.53
C ALA A 177 6.17 -27.76 24.20
N LYS A 178 7.06 -28.59 23.64
CA LYS A 178 7.50 -29.85 24.25
C LYS A 178 8.21 -29.62 25.61
N ALA A 179 9.14 -28.67 25.66
CA ALA A 179 9.85 -28.33 26.89
C ALA A 179 8.90 -27.82 28.00
N VAL A 180 7.93 -26.98 27.65
CA VAL A 180 6.92 -26.48 28.60
C VAL A 180 6.01 -27.62 29.11
N ALA A 181 5.69 -28.59 28.27
CA ALA A 181 4.90 -29.75 28.68
C ALA A 181 5.67 -30.71 29.60
N GLN A 182 6.99 -30.83 29.44
CA GLN A 182 7.85 -31.65 30.30
C GLN A 182 8.18 -30.98 31.65
N ALA A 183 8.10 -29.65 31.72
CA ALA A 183 8.34 -28.89 32.94
C ALA A 183 7.10 -28.73 33.84
N LYS A 184 5.94 -29.22 33.38
CA LYS A 184 4.70 -29.33 34.15
C LYS A 184 4.55 -30.77 34.64
#